data_AF-W7AJZ8-F1
#
_entry.id   AF-W7AJZ8-F1
#
_cell.length_a   1.000
_cell.length_b   1.000
_cell.length_c   1.000
_cell.angle_alpha   90.00
_cell.angle_beta   90.00
_cell.angle_gamma   90.00
#
_symmetry.space_group_name_H-M   'P 1'
#
loop_
_entity.id
_entity.type
_entity.pdbx_description
1 polymer ?
#
loop_
_entity_poly.entity_id
_entity_poly.type
_entity_poly.pdbx_seq_one_letter_code
_entity_poly.pdbx_strand_id
1 'polypeptide(L)'
;MKGKKSQNSKSKRKNDKYKKLLGNISKNQDIDLLEYFHVYNENNCRSCGFFFLFIKVCMDKYKNKDTCETKKEIYKNYIIYILNKYANHNDLNNIYIFKMIPENWKISKISNYINFYLRKKLNTQTNLEIYHNLIKSSYLNATYNLIKKKEEKILIQDSIICNVCNTAIEEKEFVYFSETVVLHIKCVCKYNPPQLT
;
A
#
# COMPACT_ATOMS: atom_id res chain seq x y z
N MET A 1 -38.87 3.93 11.41
CA MET A 1 -38.01 2.98 10.66
C MET A 1 -37.20 3.72 9.59
N LYS A 2 -36.03 4.28 9.92
CA LYS A 2 -35.14 4.95 8.96
C LYS A 2 -33.71 4.44 9.19
N GLY A 3 -33.19 3.59 8.31
CA GLY A 3 -31.87 3.00 8.56
C GLY A 3 -31.25 2.09 7.49
N LYS A 4 -31.58 2.23 6.19
CA LYS A 4 -30.96 1.37 5.14
C LYS A 4 -30.45 2.08 3.87
N LYS A 5 -30.60 3.40 3.73
CA LYS A 5 -30.25 4.11 2.47
C LYS A 5 -28.77 4.53 2.32
N SER A 6 -27.96 4.57 3.39
CA SER A 6 -26.59 5.12 3.31
C SER A 6 -25.48 4.10 2.95
N GLN A 7 -25.72 2.79 3.12
CA GLN A 7 -24.73 1.75 2.79
C GLN A 7 -24.71 1.40 1.29
N ASN A 8 -25.87 1.47 0.61
CA ASN A 8 -26.00 1.16 -0.83
C ASN A 8 -25.33 2.19 -1.75
N SER A 9 -25.21 3.46 -1.34
CA SER A 9 -24.54 4.49 -2.16
C SER A 9 -23.01 4.39 -2.08
N LYS A 10 -22.47 3.93 -0.94
CA LYS A 10 -21.04 3.68 -0.76
C LYS A 10 -20.57 2.41 -1.49
N SER A 11 -21.38 1.35 -1.55
CA SER A 11 -21.02 0.14 -2.30
C SER A 11 -21.10 0.35 -3.82
N LYS A 12 -22.11 1.10 -4.31
CA LYS A 12 -22.19 1.50 -5.73
C LYS A 12 -20.96 2.30 -6.18
N ARG A 13 -20.53 3.30 -5.41
CA ARG A 13 -19.31 4.08 -5.71
C ARG A 13 -18.03 3.24 -5.72
N LYS A 14 -17.92 2.22 -4.86
CA LYS A 14 -16.79 1.28 -4.88
C LYS A 14 -16.82 0.46 -6.18
N ASN A 15 -17.97 -0.12 -6.53
CA ASN A 15 -18.12 -0.94 -7.74
C ASN A 15 -17.89 -0.17 -9.04
N ASP A 16 -18.27 1.11 -9.10
CA ASP A 16 -18.00 1.97 -10.27
C ASP A 16 -16.51 2.30 -10.42
N LYS A 17 -15.75 2.36 -9.31
CA LYS A 17 -14.29 2.55 -9.32
C LYS A 17 -13.57 1.30 -9.86
N TYR A 18 -14.01 0.10 -9.46
CA TYR A 18 -13.49 -1.17 -9.99
C TYR A 18 -13.91 -1.45 -11.44
N LYS A 19 -15.09 -0.98 -11.88
CA LYS A 19 -15.49 -1.06 -13.30
C LYS A 19 -14.67 -0.14 -14.21
N LYS A 20 -14.23 1.03 -13.73
CA LYS A 20 -13.27 1.88 -14.45
C LYS A 20 -11.89 1.24 -14.58
N LEU A 21 -11.48 0.41 -13.63
CA LEU A 21 -10.22 -0.38 -13.65
C LEU A 21 -10.22 -1.50 -14.72
N LEU A 22 -11.39 -1.99 -15.14
CA LEU A 22 -11.54 -3.05 -16.15
C LEU A 22 -11.96 -2.50 -17.53
N GLY A 23 -12.08 -1.17 -17.65
CA GLY A 23 -12.39 -0.50 -18.90
C GLY A 23 -11.17 -0.49 -19.83
N ASN A 24 -11.22 -1.33 -20.86
CA ASN A 24 -10.29 -1.47 -21.99
C ASN A 24 -9.07 -2.36 -21.71
N ILE A 25 -9.31 -3.67 -21.85
CA ILE A 25 -8.38 -4.81 -21.76
C ILE A 25 -7.32 -4.83 -22.91
N SER A 26 -6.86 -3.68 -23.42
CA SER A 26 -5.97 -3.67 -24.60
C SER A 26 -4.73 -2.78 -24.51
N LYS A 27 -4.44 -2.16 -23.37
CA LYS A 27 -3.13 -1.50 -23.19
C LYS A 27 -2.61 -1.86 -21.81
N ASN A 28 -1.42 -2.46 -21.76
CA ASN A 28 -0.58 -2.55 -20.57
C ASN A 28 -0.23 -1.12 -20.14
N GLN A 29 -1.18 -0.41 -19.52
CA GLN A 29 -0.87 0.77 -18.76
C GLN A 29 -0.30 0.25 -17.44
N ASP A 30 0.96 0.56 -17.18
CA ASP A 30 1.53 0.45 -15.84
C ASP A 30 0.66 1.32 -14.92
N ILE A 31 -0.32 0.69 -14.27
CA ILE A 31 -1.14 1.34 -13.27
C ILE A 31 -0.18 1.72 -12.15
N ASP A 32 0.06 3.02 -11.99
CA ASP A 32 0.90 3.52 -10.92
C ASP A 32 0.18 3.32 -9.59
N LEU A 33 0.43 2.16 -8.98
CA LEU A 33 -0.18 1.71 -7.74
C LEU A 33 0.12 2.67 -6.57
N LEU A 34 1.13 3.54 -6.69
CA LEU A 34 1.41 4.60 -5.70
C LEU A 34 0.23 5.56 -5.52
N GLU A 35 -0.49 5.89 -6.59
CA GLU A 35 -1.63 6.82 -6.49
C GLU A 35 -2.82 6.18 -5.75
N TYR A 36 -2.90 4.85 -5.73
CA TYR A 36 -4.05 4.13 -5.19
C TYR A 36 -3.89 3.72 -3.72
N PHE A 37 -2.66 3.47 -3.26
CA PHE A 37 -2.38 3.14 -1.86
C PHE A 37 -2.22 4.41 -0.99
N HIS A 38 -3.32 5.13 -0.79
CA HIS A 38 -3.39 6.22 0.20
C HIS A 38 -3.26 5.75 1.66
N VAL A 39 -3.09 4.44 1.90
CA VAL A 39 -2.99 3.80 3.22
C VAL A 39 -1.89 4.42 4.10
N TYR A 40 -0.88 5.04 3.48
CA TYR A 40 0.30 5.55 4.19
C TYR A 40 0.28 7.06 4.46
N ASN A 41 -0.71 7.81 3.96
CA ASN A 41 -0.79 9.27 4.14
C ASN A 41 -1.45 9.70 5.45
N GLU A 42 -2.13 8.81 6.17
CA GLU A 42 -2.89 9.15 7.36
C GLU A 42 -2.16 8.79 8.65
N ASN A 43 -1.04 9.46 8.93
CA ASN A 43 -0.49 9.48 10.29
C ASN A 43 -1.19 10.60 11.09
N ASN A 44 -2.41 10.32 11.55
CA ASN A 44 -3.12 11.20 12.48
C ASN A 44 -2.38 11.24 13.82
N CYS A 45 -1.61 12.31 14.04
CA CYS A 45 -0.86 12.50 15.27
C CYS A 45 -1.82 12.95 16.37
N ARG A 46 -1.94 12.19 17.46
CA ARG A 46 -2.82 12.51 18.62
C ARG A 46 -2.56 13.90 19.23
N SER A 47 -1.37 14.43 19.00
CA SER A 47 -0.83 15.68 19.51
C SER A 47 -1.20 16.90 18.66
N CYS A 48 -1.87 16.71 17.51
CA CYS A 48 -2.41 17.79 16.67
C CYS A 48 -1.42 18.93 16.35
N GLY A 49 -0.11 18.67 16.30
CA GLY A 49 0.89 19.70 16.04
C GLY A 49 1.27 20.58 17.25
N PHE A 50 0.96 20.18 18.48
CA PHE A 50 1.26 20.95 19.68
C PHE A 50 2.75 21.29 19.81
N PHE A 51 3.64 20.33 19.54
CA PHE A 51 5.08 20.58 19.63
C PHE A 51 5.55 21.58 18.55
N PHE A 52 4.97 21.50 17.36
CA PHE A 52 5.24 22.46 16.29
C PHE A 52 4.76 23.87 16.68
N LEU A 53 3.54 23.97 17.23
CA LEU A 53 2.99 25.24 17.70
C LEU A 53 3.86 25.85 18.81
N PHE A 54 4.30 25.04 19.76
CA PHE A 54 5.16 25.48 20.85
C PHE A 54 6.49 26.04 20.33
N ILE A 55 7.16 25.30 19.43
CA ILE A 55 8.39 25.77 18.79
C ILE A 55 8.15 27.07 18.04
N LYS A 56 7.04 27.17 17.30
CA LYS A 56 6.68 28.40 16.58
C LYS A 56 6.53 29.59 17.53
N VAL A 57 5.79 29.44 18.63
CA VAL A 57 5.62 30.50 19.64
C VAL A 57 6.96 30.89 20.28
N CYS A 58 7.82 29.92 20.59
CA CYS A 58 9.17 30.22 21.11
C CYS A 58 10.05 30.93 20.08
N MET A 59 9.95 30.56 18.80
CA MET A 59 10.67 31.21 17.71
C MET A 59 10.19 32.63 17.46
N ASP A 60 8.88 32.88 17.53
CA ASP A 60 8.31 34.22 17.39
C ASP A 60 8.79 35.13 18.54
N LYS A 61 8.79 34.63 19.77
CA LYS A 61 9.35 35.35 20.94
C LYS A 61 10.86 35.59 20.84
N TYR A 62 11.59 34.69 20.19
CA TYR A 62 13.02 34.84 19.93
C TYR A 62 13.30 35.93 18.88
N LYS A 63 12.46 36.05 17.85
CA LYS A 63 12.59 37.04 16.77
C LYS A 63 12.15 38.45 17.16
N ASN A 64 11.34 38.59 18.22
CA ASN A 64 10.91 39.91 18.72
C ASN A 64 12.10 40.75 19.16
N LYS A 65 12.14 42.02 18.73
CA LYS A 65 13.25 42.95 19.01
C LYS A 65 13.26 43.42 20.47
N ASP A 66 12.10 43.43 21.13
CA ASP A 66 11.91 43.98 22.48
C ASP A 66 12.28 43.02 23.63
N THR A 67 12.71 41.80 23.32
CA THR A 67 13.09 40.81 24.34
C THR A 67 14.55 40.98 24.78
N CYS A 68 14.74 40.97 26.11
CA CYS A 68 16.05 40.96 26.76
C CYS A 68 16.91 39.77 26.28
N GLU A 69 18.22 39.99 26.08
CA GLU A 69 19.18 39.00 25.56
C GLU A 69 19.16 37.69 26.36
N THR A 70 19.01 37.78 27.69
CA THR A 70 18.91 36.62 28.60
C THR A 70 17.69 35.76 28.31
N LYS A 71 16.54 36.37 27.98
CA LYS A 71 15.31 35.64 27.63
C LYS A 71 15.42 34.98 26.26
N LYS A 72 16.12 35.60 25.30
CA LYS A 72 16.39 35.02 23.99
C LYS A 72 17.24 33.75 24.09
N GLU A 73 18.26 33.76 24.95
CA GLU A 73 19.10 32.58 25.22
C GLU A 73 18.28 31.43 25.83
N ILE A 74 17.37 31.74 26.76
CA ILE A 74 16.46 30.77 27.37
C ILE A 74 15.54 30.13 26.33
N TYR A 75 14.89 30.92 25.46
CA TYR A 75 14.03 30.38 24.40
C TYR A 75 14.80 29.51 23.41
N LYS A 76 16.01 29.93 23.03
CA LYS A 76 16.90 29.14 22.18
C LYS A 76 17.22 27.78 22.81
N ASN A 77 17.55 27.75 24.10
CA ASN A 77 17.83 26.51 24.81
C ASN A 77 16.60 25.59 24.88
N TYR A 78 15.40 26.14 25.12
CA TYR A 78 14.16 25.34 25.10
C TYR A 78 13.87 24.74 23.73
N ILE A 79 14.04 25.52 22.65
CA ILE A 79 13.83 25.03 21.28
C ILE A 79 14.80 23.89 20.97
N ILE A 80 16.10 24.07 21.26
CA ILE A 80 17.12 23.05 21.04
C ILE A 80 16.83 21.79 21.86
N TYR A 81 16.43 21.95 23.11
CA TYR A 81 16.05 20.84 23.98
C TYR A 81 14.88 20.04 23.39
N ILE A 82 13.82 20.73 22.96
CA ILE A 82 12.64 20.06 22.40
C ILE A 82 12.97 19.37 21.09
N LEU A 83 13.72 20.03 20.19
CA LEU A 83 14.13 19.44 18.92
C LEU A 83 14.94 18.16 19.14
N ASN A 84 15.90 18.17 20.07
CA ASN A 84 16.76 17.02 20.31
C ASN A 84 16.04 15.90 21.09
N LYS A 85 15.26 16.24 22.13
CA LYS A 85 14.58 15.26 22.98
C LYS A 85 13.38 14.61 22.29
N TYR A 86 12.60 15.40 21.57
CA TYR A 86 11.36 14.94 20.92
C TYR A 86 11.52 14.74 19.41
N ALA A 87 12.75 14.60 18.91
CA ALA A 87 13.07 14.43 17.48
C ALA A 87 12.23 13.32 16.79
N ASN A 88 11.85 12.28 17.53
CA ASN A 88 11.05 11.17 17.01
C ASN A 88 9.57 11.51 16.81
N HIS A 89 9.08 12.54 17.47
CA HIS A 89 7.67 12.87 17.47
C HIS A 89 7.21 13.36 16.09
N ASN A 90 6.05 12.89 15.63
CA ASN A 90 5.58 13.15 14.26
C ASN A 90 5.30 14.64 13.98
N ASP A 91 4.92 15.44 14.98
CA ASP A 91 4.76 16.89 14.84
C ASP A 91 6.05 17.59 14.37
N LEU A 92 7.22 17.02 14.66
CA LEU A 92 8.51 17.57 14.26
C LEU A 92 8.97 17.06 12.89
N ASN A 93 8.16 16.25 12.20
CA ASN A 93 8.44 15.77 10.85
C ASN A 93 8.07 16.82 9.78
N ASN A 94 8.17 18.10 10.12
CA ASN A 94 7.70 19.20 9.30
C ASN A 94 8.87 20.00 8.71
N ILE A 95 8.90 20.14 7.39
CA ILE A 95 9.91 20.92 6.65
C ILE A 95 9.93 22.38 7.12
N TYR A 96 8.80 22.92 7.58
CA TYR A 96 8.73 24.30 8.08
C TYR A 96 9.64 24.56 9.29
N ILE A 97 9.98 23.54 10.08
CA ILE A 97 10.89 23.70 11.23
C ILE A 97 12.29 24.12 10.74
N PHE A 98 12.79 23.49 9.68
CA PHE A 98 14.09 23.84 9.09
C PHE A 98 14.11 25.29 8.57
N LYS A 99 13.00 25.75 7.98
CA LYS A 99 12.85 27.13 7.50
C LYS A 99 12.74 28.15 8.64
N MET A 100 12.30 27.74 9.83
CA MET A 100 12.17 28.62 10.99
C MET A 100 13.49 28.87 11.72
N ILE A 101 14.46 27.95 11.60
CA ILE A 101 15.75 28.03 12.29
C ILE A 101 16.58 29.19 11.72
N PRO A 102 17.00 30.15 12.57
CA PRO A 102 17.89 31.23 12.16
C PRO A 102 19.26 30.72 11.67
N GLU A 103 19.82 31.36 10.65
CA GLU A 103 21.13 31.01 10.06
C GLU A 103 22.30 31.17 11.04
N ASN A 104 22.15 32.04 12.05
CA ASN A 104 23.16 32.29 13.06
C ASN A 104 23.29 31.16 14.10
N TRP A 105 22.47 30.11 14.02
CA TRP A 105 22.53 28.98 14.95
C TRP A 105 23.56 27.94 14.50
N LYS A 106 24.45 27.54 15.43
CA LYS A 106 25.39 26.45 15.17
C LYS A 106 24.62 25.15 14.93
N ILE A 107 24.76 24.60 13.73
CA ILE A 107 24.15 23.32 13.29
C ILE A 107 24.51 22.18 14.24
N SER A 108 25.70 22.22 14.86
CA SER A 108 26.15 21.23 15.84
C SER A 108 25.20 21.05 17.03
N LYS A 109 24.42 22.07 17.41
CA LYS A 109 23.46 21.97 18.51
C LYS A 109 22.17 21.23 18.12
N ILE A 110 21.87 21.12 16.83
CA ILE A 110 20.63 20.54 16.28
C ILE A 110 20.94 19.25 15.48
N SER A 111 22.22 18.87 15.37
CA SER A 111 22.69 17.73 14.59
C SER A 111 21.94 16.42 14.91
N ASN A 112 21.64 16.18 16.19
CA ASN A 112 20.88 15.01 16.64
C ASN A 112 19.47 14.99 16.03
N TYR A 113 18.75 16.11 16.05
CA TYR A 113 17.46 16.25 15.40
C TYR A 113 17.56 16.04 13.88
N ILE A 114 18.54 16.66 13.22
CA ILE A 114 18.72 16.56 11.75
C ILE A 114 18.99 15.11 11.34
N ASN A 115 19.94 14.45 12.01
CA ASN A 115 20.29 13.07 11.75
C ASN A 115 19.09 12.15 11.96
N PHE A 116 18.33 12.37 13.03
CA PHE A 116 17.14 11.58 13.30
C PHE A 116 16.06 11.80 12.24
N TYR A 117 15.78 13.06 11.90
CA TYR A 117 14.80 13.43 10.88
C TYR A 117 15.16 12.80 9.51
N LEU A 118 16.41 12.93 9.08
CA LEU A 118 16.88 12.37 7.81
C LEU A 118 16.80 10.84 7.81
N ARG A 119 17.24 10.18 8.89
CA ARG A 119 17.12 8.72 9.04
C ARG A 119 15.66 8.28 8.98
N LYS A 120 14.76 8.97 9.68
CA LYS A 120 13.33 8.66 9.66
C LYS A 120 12.74 8.81 8.25
N LYS A 121 13.10 9.89 7.54
CA LYS A 121 12.63 10.15 6.17
C LYS A 121 13.17 9.12 5.17
N LEU A 122 14.44 8.78 5.25
CA LEU A 122 15.05 7.73 4.43
C LEU A 122 14.39 6.38 4.70
N ASN A 123 14.26 5.98 5.97
CA ASN A 123 13.63 4.71 6.34
C ASN A 123 12.19 4.63 5.85
N THR A 124 11.42 5.72 5.96
CA THR A 124 10.02 5.74 5.46
C THR A 124 9.99 5.60 3.94
N GLN A 125 10.84 6.30 3.20
CA GLN A 125 10.93 6.16 1.75
C GLN A 125 11.35 4.74 1.35
N THR A 126 12.43 4.21 1.92
CA THR A 126 12.92 2.85 1.63
C THR A 126 11.87 1.80 1.95
N ASN A 127 11.18 1.93 3.09
CA ASN A 127 10.08 1.01 3.44
C ASN A 127 8.95 1.09 2.42
N LEU A 128 8.57 2.30 1.96
CA LEU A 128 7.54 2.46 0.93
C LEU A 128 7.95 1.78 -0.38
N GLU A 129 9.20 1.92 -0.81
CA GLU A 129 9.74 1.25 -1.99
C GLU A 129 9.73 -0.28 -1.84
N ILE A 130 10.13 -0.79 -0.67
CA ILE A 130 10.09 -2.23 -0.36
C ILE A 130 8.65 -2.75 -0.42
N TYR A 131 7.70 -2.08 0.26
CA TYR A 131 6.30 -2.48 0.26
C TYR A 131 5.71 -2.46 -1.15
N HIS A 132 6.01 -1.43 -1.94
CA HIS A 132 5.59 -1.33 -3.33
C HIS A 132 6.09 -2.53 -4.15
N ASN A 133 7.38 -2.86 -4.04
CA ASN A 133 7.97 -3.97 -4.79
C ASN A 133 7.38 -5.32 -4.37
N LEU A 134 7.08 -5.51 -3.08
CA LEU A 134 6.40 -6.71 -2.59
C LEU A 134 4.97 -6.84 -3.15
N ILE A 135 4.19 -5.75 -3.14
CA ILE A 135 2.84 -5.74 -3.70
C ILE A 135 2.88 -5.99 -5.20
N LYS A 136 3.79 -5.33 -5.93
CA LYS A 136 3.98 -5.50 -7.37
C LYS A 136 4.34 -6.94 -7.71
N SER A 137 5.27 -7.55 -6.98
CA SER A 137 5.66 -8.95 -7.14
C SER A 137 4.49 -9.90 -6.89
N SER A 138 3.73 -9.68 -5.79
CA SER A 138 2.55 -10.48 -5.47
C SER A 138 1.47 -10.39 -6.57
N TYR A 139 1.21 -9.18 -7.07
CA TYR A 139 0.28 -8.95 -8.16
C TYR A 139 0.72 -9.67 -9.45
N LEU A 140 1.99 -9.50 -9.85
CA LEU A 140 2.55 -10.15 -11.05
C LEU A 140 2.47 -11.68 -10.96
N ASN A 141 2.79 -12.26 -9.81
CA ASN A 141 2.66 -13.70 -9.58
C ASN A 141 1.19 -14.16 -9.70
N ALA A 142 0.25 -13.41 -9.13
CA ALA A 142 -1.16 -13.74 -9.24
C ALA A 142 -1.64 -13.67 -10.70
N THR A 143 -1.25 -12.62 -11.44
CA THR A 143 -1.59 -12.50 -12.86
C THR A 143 -0.96 -13.58 -13.72
N TYR A 144 0.31 -13.94 -13.46
CA TYR A 144 0.99 -15.02 -14.16
C TYR A 144 0.28 -16.36 -13.96
N ASN A 145 -0.10 -16.69 -12.72
CA ASN A 145 -0.85 -17.91 -12.43
C ASN A 145 -2.22 -17.94 -13.13
N LEU A 146 -2.88 -16.79 -13.28
CA LEU A 146 -4.14 -16.70 -14.02
C LEU A 146 -3.93 -16.88 -15.54
N ILE A 147 -2.84 -16.33 -16.10
CA ILE A 147 -2.49 -16.51 -17.52
C ILE A 147 -2.15 -17.98 -17.78
N LYS A 148 -1.29 -18.58 -16.96
CA LYS A 148 -0.90 -19.99 -17.08
C LYS A 148 -2.12 -20.92 -17.09
N LYS A 149 -3.06 -20.73 -16.16
CA LYS A 149 -4.33 -21.50 -16.12
C LYS A 149 -5.22 -21.27 -17.34
N LYS A 150 -5.14 -20.11 -17.99
CA LYS A 150 -5.87 -19.85 -19.24
C LYS A 150 -5.19 -20.49 -20.44
N GLU A 151 -3.86 -20.48 -20.50
CA GLU A 151 -3.09 -21.17 -21.54
C GLU A 151 -3.30 -22.68 -21.49
N GLU A 152 -3.32 -23.28 -20.28
CA GLU A 152 -3.64 -24.70 -20.08
C GLU A 152 -5.03 -25.07 -20.65
N LYS A 153 -6.00 -24.15 -20.56
CA LYS A 153 -7.36 -24.33 -21.13
C LYS A 153 -7.45 -24.15 -22.65
N ILE A 154 -6.42 -23.63 -23.31
CA ILE A 154 -6.41 -23.42 -24.77
C ILE A 154 -5.92 -24.67 -25.51
N LEU A 155 -5.41 -25.69 -24.81
CA LEU A 155 -5.23 -27.05 -25.35
C LEU A 155 -6.58 -27.79 -25.41
N ILE A 156 -7.61 -27.18 -26.00
CA ILE A 156 -8.79 -27.91 -26.43
C ILE A 156 -8.36 -28.70 -27.66
N GLN A 157 -7.96 -29.95 -27.46
CA GLN A 157 -7.84 -30.89 -28.56
C GLN A 157 -9.20 -30.96 -29.27
N ASP A 158 -9.18 -30.99 -30.61
CA ASP A 158 -10.39 -31.01 -31.45
C ASP A 158 -11.37 -32.16 -31.10
N SER A 159 -10.90 -33.15 -30.34
CA SER A 159 -11.70 -34.23 -29.75
C SER A 159 -11.42 -34.36 -28.25
N ILE A 160 -12.47 -34.31 -27.43
CA ILE A 160 -12.40 -34.62 -26.00
C ILE A 160 -12.27 -36.15 -25.87
N ILE A 161 -11.15 -36.65 -25.34
CA ILE A 161 -10.88 -38.10 -25.21
C ILE A 161 -11.16 -38.55 -23.79
N CYS A 162 -11.85 -39.68 -23.62
CA CYS A 162 -12.10 -40.28 -22.32
C CYS A 162 -10.82 -40.93 -21.75
N ASN A 163 -10.37 -40.53 -20.55
CA ASN A 163 -9.16 -41.07 -19.92
C ASN A 163 -9.23 -42.57 -19.54
N VAL A 164 -10.42 -43.17 -19.50
CA VAL A 164 -10.59 -44.60 -19.13
C VAL A 164 -10.59 -45.51 -20.36
N CYS A 165 -11.13 -45.06 -21.49
CA CYS A 165 -11.24 -45.89 -22.70
C CYS A 165 -10.47 -45.35 -23.91
N ASN A 166 -9.81 -44.20 -23.79
CA ASN A 166 -9.03 -43.53 -24.84
C ASN A 166 -9.79 -43.30 -26.16
N THR A 167 -11.13 -43.27 -26.12
CA THR A 167 -11.98 -42.95 -27.26
C THR A 167 -12.54 -41.53 -27.13
N ALA A 168 -12.80 -40.90 -28.28
CA ALA A 168 -13.42 -39.59 -28.33
C ALA A 168 -14.85 -39.64 -27.76
N ILE A 169 -15.21 -38.60 -27.01
CA ILE A 169 -16.54 -38.41 -26.41
C ILE A 169 -17.42 -37.70 -27.45
N GLU A 170 -18.29 -38.46 -28.10
CA GLU A 170 -19.32 -37.95 -29.02
C GLU A 170 -20.69 -37.78 -28.32
N GLU A 171 -20.80 -38.21 -27.06
CA GLU A 171 -22.03 -38.15 -26.26
C GLU A 171 -22.32 -36.70 -25.80
N LYS A 172 -23.60 -36.29 -25.78
CA LYS A 172 -24.04 -34.94 -25.35
C LYS A 172 -23.79 -34.66 -23.85
N GLU A 173 -23.65 -35.71 -23.05
CA GLU A 173 -23.46 -35.62 -21.61
C GLU A 173 -22.20 -36.41 -21.22
N PHE A 174 -21.29 -35.76 -20.50
CA PHE A 174 -20.02 -36.34 -20.08
C PHE A 174 -19.61 -35.79 -18.71
N VAL A 175 -18.68 -36.47 -18.02
CA VAL A 175 -18.25 -36.09 -16.69
C VAL A 175 -16.85 -35.49 -16.73
N TYR A 176 -16.74 -34.27 -16.22
CA TYR A 176 -15.50 -33.50 -16.14
C TYR A 176 -15.03 -33.44 -14.68
N PHE A 177 -13.92 -34.09 -14.36
CA PHE A 177 -13.38 -34.15 -12.99
C PHE A 177 -12.28 -33.11 -12.75
N SER A 178 -11.41 -32.87 -13.74
CA SER A 178 -10.32 -31.87 -13.66
C SER A 178 -9.87 -31.46 -15.07
N GLU A 179 -8.96 -30.49 -15.17
CA GLU A 179 -8.41 -29.98 -16.44
C GLU A 179 -7.78 -31.06 -17.34
N THR A 180 -7.50 -32.26 -16.80
CA THR A 180 -6.91 -33.38 -17.54
C THR A 180 -7.74 -34.66 -17.53
N VAL A 181 -8.87 -34.69 -16.83
CA VAL A 181 -9.68 -35.91 -16.68
C VAL A 181 -11.11 -35.66 -17.15
N VAL A 182 -11.41 -36.22 -18.32
CA VAL A 182 -12.77 -36.25 -18.89
C VAL A 182 -13.17 -37.70 -19.12
N LEU A 183 -14.41 -38.05 -18.77
CA LEU A 183 -14.91 -39.41 -18.82
C LEU A 183 -16.30 -39.49 -19.43
N HIS A 184 -16.57 -40.57 -20.17
CA HIS A 184 -17.95 -40.95 -20.50
C HIS A 184 -18.73 -41.22 -19.22
N ILE A 185 -20.04 -40.95 -19.21
CA ILE A 185 -20.93 -41.27 -18.10
C ILE A 185 -20.84 -42.76 -17.74
N LYS A 186 -20.76 -43.63 -18.75
CA LYS A 186 -20.61 -45.09 -18.58
C LYS A 186 -19.26 -45.50 -17.99
N CYS A 187 -18.23 -44.67 -18.15
CA CYS A 187 -16.88 -44.92 -17.66
C CYS A 187 -16.63 -44.38 -16.26
N VAL A 188 -17.54 -43.56 -15.71
CA VAL A 188 -17.45 -43.01 -14.34
C VAL A 188 -17.29 -44.11 -13.31
N CYS A 189 -18.05 -45.20 -13.42
CA CYS A 189 -18.02 -46.30 -12.46
C CYS A 189 -16.70 -47.11 -12.47
N LYS A 190 -15.87 -46.95 -13.51
CA LYS A 190 -14.57 -47.63 -13.63
C LYS A 190 -13.40 -46.72 -13.24
N TYR A 191 -13.66 -45.44 -12.97
CA TYR A 191 -12.64 -44.50 -12.57
C TYR A 191 -12.42 -44.58 -11.07
N ASN A 192 -11.27 -45.14 -10.68
CA ASN A 192 -10.77 -44.99 -9.32
C ASN A 192 -10.03 -43.65 -9.23
N PRO A 193 -10.51 -42.69 -8.43
CA PRO A 193 -9.77 -41.45 -8.21
C PRO A 193 -8.40 -41.80 -7.60
N PRO A 194 -7.31 -41.12 -8.00
CA PRO A 194 -6.03 -41.28 -7.31
C PRO A 194 -6.25 -40.92 -5.85
N GLN A 195 -5.97 -41.87 -4.95
CA GLN A 195 -5.96 -41.60 -3.51
C GLN A 195 -4.90 -40.52 -3.28
N LEU A 196 -5.34 -39.36 -2.80
CA LEU A 196 -4.46 -38.28 -2.35
C LEU A 196 -3.60 -38.81 -1.19
N THR A 197 -2.37 -39.23 -1.49
CA THR A 197 -1.27 -39.35 -0.53
C THR A 197 -0.52 -38.03 -0.47
#